data_AF-A0A932GLH3-F1
#
_entry.id   AF-A0A932GLH3-F1
#
_cell.length_a   1.000
_cell.length_b   1.000
_cell.length_c   1.000
_cell.angle_alpha   90.00
_cell.angle_beta   90.00
_cell.angle_gamma   90.00
#
_symmetry.space_group_name_H-M   'P 1'
#
loop_
_entity.id
_entity.type
_entity.pdbx_description
1 polymer ?
#
loop_
_entity_poly.entity_id
_entity_poly.type
_entity_poly.pdbx_seq_one_letter_code
_entity_poly.pdbx_strand_id
1 'polypeptide(L)'
;MLRELHIRNIALVEEVRAEFGPGLTALTGETGAGKSIVIDALALALGARSDPDLIRTGAAEAAVEAAFDVSGIPAVAAALAEAGLTVPEDGLLILRRLLPREGKGRAYVNAQMVPAGTLRALGECLVDIHGQHQGRLLLSARRQLELLDAFGGTAEEAAAFREQFLAWENVRREQAALEGGAREQAARRDFLAFQVKEIDAARLEAGEEERLQAERLILANAERLFALVEEAYGVLGGEEGALLAGLKGAAGRLAEAARFDPDLKPLQ
;
A
#
# COMPACT_ATOMS: atom_id res chain seq x y z
N MET A 1 -31.84 -16.12 -14.50
CA MET A 1 -32.29 -16.75 -15.76
C MET A 1 -31.97 -15.83 -16.93
N LEU A 2 -31.37 -16.33 -18.02
CA LEU A 2 -31.20 -15.56 -19.25
C LEU A 2 -32.57 -15.24 -19.86
N ARG A 3 -32.83 -13.97 -20.17
CA ARG A 3 -34.08 -13.47 -20.78
C ARG A 3 -33.88 -13.09 -22.23
N GLU A 4 -32.78 -12.40 -22.53
CA GLU A 4 -32.49 -11.93 -23.89
C GLU A 4 -30.99 -12.03 -24.16
N LEU A 5 -30.62 -12.38 -25.39
CA LEU A 5 -29.27 -12.29 -25.92
C LEU A 5 -29.31 -11.51 -27.24
N HIS A 6 -28.55 -10.42 -27.28
CA HIS A 6 -28.41 -9.58 -28.46
C HIS A 6 -26.97 -9.61 -28.93
N ILE A 7 -26.76 -10.03 -30.18
CA ILE A 7 -25.47 -10.26 -30.81
C ILE A 7 -25.35 -9.31 -31.99
N ARG A 8 -24.22 -8.62 -32.12
CA ARG A 8 -23.89 -7.76 -33.26
C ARG A 8 -22.48 -7.99 -33.77
N ASN A 9 -22.35 -8.21 -35.08
CA ASN A 9 -21.08 -8.36 -35.80
C ASN A 9 -20.13 -9.44 -35.23
N ILE A 10 -20.68 -10.57 -34.76
CA ILE A 10 -19.89 -11.71 -34.27
C ILE A 10 -19.88 -12.82 -35.33
N ALA A 11 -18.69 -13.24 -35.75
CA ALA A 11 -18.44 -14.24 -36.78
C ALA A 11 -19.25 -13.97 -38.07
N LEU A 12 -20.20 -14.85 -38.40
CA LEU A 12 -21.05 -14.74 -39.58
C LEU A 12 -22.37 -13.99 -39.32
N VAL A 13 -22.58 -13.47 -38.12
CA VAL A 13 -23.82 -12.78 -37.72
C VAL A 13 -23.63 -11.27 -37.77
N GLU A 14 -24.52 -10.59 -38.49
CA GLU A 14 -24.63 -9.13 -38.47
C GLU A 14 -25.39 -8.65 -37.23
N GLU A 15 -26.62 -9.14 -37.04
CA GLU A 15 -27.42 -8.89 -35.84
C GLU A 15 -28.35 -10.08 -35.57
N VAL A 16 -28.40 -10.52 -34.31
CA VAL A 16 -29.36 -11.54 -33.83
C VAL A 16 -29.90 -11.10 -32.47
N ARG A 17 -31.21 -11.22 -32.28
CA ARG A 17 -31.86 -11.12 -30.97
C ARG A 17 -32.59 -12.41 -30.68
N ALA A 18 -32.34 -12.96 -29.49
CA ALA A 18 -32.96 -14.18 -29.03
C ALA A 18 -33.57 -13.97 -27.65
N GLU A 19 -34.84 -14.29 -27.51
CA GLU A 19 -35.56 -14.28 -26.24
C GLU A 19 -35.63 -15.70 -25.68
N PHE A 20 -35.47 -15.83 -24.36
CA PHE A 20 -35.39 -17.11 -23.67
C PHE A 20 -36.49 -17.23 -22.60
N GLY A 21 -37.17 -18.38 -22.62
CA GLY A 21 -38.15 -18.79 -21.63
C GLY A 21 -37.56 -19.75 -20.59
N PRO A 22 -38.24 -19.94 -19.44
CA PRO A 22 -37.79 -20.85 -18.41
C PRO A 22 -37.85 -22.31 -18.91
N GLY A 23 -37.04 -23.18 -18.33
CA GLY A 23 -36.99 -24.60 -18.66
C GLY A 23 -36.00 -24.92 -19.79
N LEU A 24 -36.41 -25.82 -20.70
CA LEU A 24 -35.53 -26.32 -21.76
C LEU A 24 -35.69 -25.49 -23.04
N THR A 25 -34.61 -24.84 -23.47
CA THR A 25 -34.51 -24.24 -24.81
C THR A 25 -33.63 -25.11 -25.70
N ALA A 26 -34.17 -25.56 -26.83
CA ALA A 26 -33.44 -26.34 -27.83
C ALA A 26 -33.12 -25.48 -29.05
N LEU A 27 -31.84 -25.34 -29.36
CA LEU A 27 -31.34 -24.68 -30.58
C LEU A 27 -31.05 -25.74 -31.64
N THR A 28 -31.80 -25.70 -32.75
CA THR A 28 -31.66 -26.61 -33.89
C THR A 28 -31.28 -25.85 -35.16
N GLY A 29 -30.69 -26.53 -36.14
CA GLY A 29 -30.33 -25.93 -37.43
C GLY A 29 -29.66 -26.94 -38.36
N GLU A 30 -29.40 -26.52 -39.60
CA GLU A 30 -28.78 -27.36 -40.63
C GLU A 30 -27.27 -27.54 -40.39
N THR A 31 -26.60 -26.52 -39.85
CA THR A 31 -25.17 -26.55 -39.51
C THR A 31 -24.93 -26.21 -38.04
N GLY A 32 -23.87 -26.77 -37.45
CA GLY A 32 -23.49 -26.50 -36.07
C GLY A 32 -22.97 -25.09 -35.81
N ALA A 33 -22.69 -24.31 -36.86
CA ALA A 33 -22.09 -22.98 -36.75
C ALA A 33 -22.97 -21.98 -35.99
N GLY A 34 -24.29 -21.95 -36.26
CA GLY A 34 -25.21 -21.02 -35.58
C GLY A 34 -25.31 -21.27 -34.08
N LYS A 35 -25.31 -22.54 -33.66
CA LYS A 35 -25.31 -22.92 -32.25
C LYS A 35 -24.01 -22.47 -31.55
N SER A 36 -22.86 -22.73 -32.16
CA SER A 36 -21.57 -22.31 -31.60
C SER A 36 -21.49 -20.80 -31.45
N ILE A 37 -21.95 -20.02 -32.45
CA ILE A 37 -21.94 -18.55 -32.38
C ILE A 37 -22.77 -18.04 -31.19
N VAL A 38 -23.93 -18.62 -30.92
CA VAL A 38 -24.76 -18.24 -29.77
C VAL A 38 -24.05 -18.52 -28.44
N ILE A 39 -23.40 -19.69 -28.33
CA ILE A 39 -22.66 -20.07 -27.12
C ILE A 39 -21.41 -19.19 -26.93
N ASP A 40 -20.66 -18.93 -27.99
CA ASP A 40 -19.46 -18.09 -27.94
C ASP A 40 -19.81 -16.64 -27.60
N ALA A 41 -20.90 -16.10 -28.17
CA ALA A 41 -21.40 -14.78 -27.84
C ALA A 41 -21.85 -14.69 -26.37
N LEU A 42 -22.59 -15.70 -25.88
CA LEU A 42 -22.96 -15.76 -24.47
C LEU A 42 -21.72 -15.81 -23.57
N ALA A 43 -20.76 -16.68 -23.86
CA ALA A 43 -19.50 -16.77 -23.10
C ALA A 43 -18.75 -15.43 -23.09
N LEU A 44 -18.76 -14.70 -24.21
CA LEU A 44 -18.16 -13.38 -24.32
C LEU A 44 -18.88 -12.32 -23.46
N ALA A 45 -20.21 -12.34 -23.42
CA ALA A 45 -21.01 -11.48 -22.53
C ALA A 45 -20.71 -11.75 -21.05
N LEU A 46 -20.37 -13.01 -20.73
CA LEU A 46 -19.96 -13.48 -19.40
C LEU A 46 -18.47 -13.26 -19.10
N GLY A 47 -17.74 -12.49 -19.93
CA GLY A 47 -16.35 -12.12 -19.64
C GLY A 47 -15.30 -13.15 -20.05
N ALA A 48 -15.62 -14.10 -20.94
CA ALA A 48 -14.62 -14.95 -21.58
C ALA A 48 -13.57 -14.12 -22.35
N ARG A 49 -12.40 -14.74 -22.61
CA ARG A 49 -11.37 -14.09 -23.42
C ARG A 49 -11.91 -13.81 -24.82
N SER A 50 -11.69 -12.59 -25.28
CA SER A 50 -12.03 -12.16 -26.63
C SER A 50 -10.92 -12.53 -27.61
N ASP A 51 -11.28 -13.27 -28.65
CA ASP A 51 -10.45 -13.48 -29.83
C ASP A 51 -10.83 -12.42 -30.89
N PRO A 52 -9.88 -11.61 -31.42
CA PRO A 52 -10.17 -10.66 -32.51
C PRO A 52 -10.79 -11.32 -33.74
N ASP A 53 -10.52 -12.60 -33.99
CA ASP A 53 -11.06 -13.34 -35.13
C ASP A 53 -12.57 -13.58 -35.03
N LEU A 54 -13.17 -13.34 -33.86
CA LEU A 54 -14.62 -13.34 -33.68
C LEU A 54 -15.30 -12.12 -34.29
N ILE A 55 -14.59 -11.05 -34.63
CA ILE A 55 -15.21 -9.86 -35.22
C ILE A 55 -15.53 -10.15 -36.69
N ARG A 56 -16.79 -9.95 -37.09
CA ARG A 56 -17.25 -10.16 -38.47
C ARG A 56 -16.37 -9.42 -39.47
N THR A 57 -16.01 -10.08 -40.56
CA THR A 57 -15.21 -9.48 -41.64
C THR A 57 -15.89 -8.21 -42.17
N GLY A 58 -15.15 -7.10 -42.17
CA GLY A 58 -15.63 -5.79 -42.62
C GLY A 58 -16.27 -4.93 -41.52
N ALA A 59 -16.51 -5.48 -40.33
CA ALA A 59 -16.98 -4.69 -39.19
C ALA A 59 -15.81 -4.01 -38.46
N ALA A 60 -16.08 -2.82 -37.90
CA ALA A 60 -15.15 -2.08 -37.06
C ALA A 60 -15.22 -2.50 -35.57
N GLU A 61 -16.35 -3.05 -35.13
CA GLU A 61 -16.57 -3.53 -33.77
C GLU A 61 -17.63 -4.64 -33.74
N ALA A 62 -17.54 -5.48 -32.70
CA ALA A 62 -18.54 -6.46 -32.32
C ALA A 62 -19.09 -6.15 -30.93
N ALA A 63 -20.35 -6.48 -30.69
CA ALA A 63 -20.99 -6.30 -29.40
C ALA A 63 -21.89 -7.47 -29.06
N VAL A 64 -21.98 -7.77 -27.76
CA VAL A 64 -22.96 -8.70 -27.21
C VAL A 64 -23.55 -8.14 -25.93
N GLU A 65 -24.87 -8.24 -25.81
CA GLU A 65 -25.64 -7.88 -24.62
C GLU A 65 -26.45 -9.09 -24.17
N ALA A 66 -26.39 -9.41 -22.89
CA ALA A 66 -27.16 -10.50 -22.29
C ALA A 66 -27.92 -9.97 -21.08
N ALA A 67 -29.24 -10.12 -21.09
CA ALA A 67 -30.13 -9.70 -20.02
C ALA A 67 -30.53 -10.90 -19.17
N PHE A 68 -30.35 -10.79 -17.86
CA PHE A 68 -30.64 -11.83 -16.89
C PHE A 68 -31.63 -11.33 -15.85
N ASP A 69 -32.64 -12.14 -15.57
CA ASP A 69 -33.44 -12.02 -14.36
C ASP A 69 -32.69 -12.65 -13.18
N VAL A 70 -32.30 -11.84 -12.19
CA VAL A 70 -31.47 -12.25 -11.05
C VAL A 70 -32.23 -12.23 -9.73
N SER A 71 -33.55 -12.02 -9.75
CA SER A 71 -34.41 -11.93 -8.57
C SER A 71 -34.29 -13.14 -7.62
N GLY A 72 -34.02 -14.33 -8.16
CA GLY A 72 -33.85 -15.58 -7.39
C GLY A 72 -32.41 -16.03 -7.15
N ILE A 73 -31.40 -15.18 -7.35
CA ILE A 73 -29.97 -15.59 -7.28
C ILE A 73 -29.19 -14.72 -6.27
N PRO A 74 -29.22 -15.05 -4.96
CA PRO A 74 -28.55 -14.26 -3.92
C PRO A 74 -27.04 -14.09 -4.13
N ALA A 75 -26.38 -15.09 -4.74
CA ALA A 75 -24.94 -15.03 -5.04
C ALA A 75 -24.57 -13.86 -5.96
N VAL A 76 -25.48 -13.47 -6.87
CA VAL A 76 -25.26 -12.32 -7.76
C VAL A 76 -25.26 -11.01 -6.98
N ALA A 77 -26.12 -10.88 -5.96
CA ALA A 77 -26.15 -9.69 -5.12
C ALA A 77 -24.83 -9.48 -4.36
N ALA A 78 -24.25 -10.56 -3.82
CA ALA A 78 -22.94 -10.51 -3.18
C ALA A 78 -21.83 -10.12 -4.17
N ALA A 79 -21.80 -10.73 -5.36
CA ALA A 79 -20.82 -10.41 -6.40
C ALA A 79 -20.94 -8.97 -6.92
N LEU A 80 -22.16 -8.42 -7.00
CA LEU A 80 -22.38 -7.01 -7.34
C LEU A 80 -21.86 -6.09 -6.24
N ALA A 81 -22.15 -6.38 -4.97
CA ALA A 81 -21.68 -5.58 -3.84
C ALA A 81 -20.14 -5.56 -3.75
N GLU A 82 -19.47 -6.70 -3.96
CA GLU A 82 -18.00 -6.77 -4.02
C GLU A 82 -17.41 -5.91 -5.16
N ALA A 83 -18.14 -5.78 -6.26
CA ALA A 83 -17.77 -4.93 -7.39
C ALA A 83 -18.18 -3.45 -7.21
N GLY A 84 -18.80 -3.07 -6.09
CA GLY A 84 -19.31 -1.72 -5.85
C GLY A 84 -20.56 -1.37 -6.66
N LEU A 85 -21.30 -2.37 -7.14
CA LEU A 85 -22.51 -2.23 -7.95
C LEU A 85 -23.76 -2.51 -7.11
N THR A 86 -24.86 -1.85 -7.46
CA THR A 86 -26.17 -2.07 -6.84
C THR A 86 -26.96 -3.14 -7.58
N VAL A 87 -27.74 -3.93 -6.82
CA VAL A 87 -28.74 -4.82 -7.40
C VAL A 87 -29.86 -3.97 -8.03
N PRO A 88 -30.20 -4.17 -9.30
CA PRO A 88 -31.32 -3.48 -9.93
C PRO A 88 -32.67 -3.82 -9.26
N GLU A 89 -33.52 -2.81 -9.07
CA GLU A 89 -34.80 -2.95 -8.35
C GLU A 89 -35.79 -3.90 -9.05
N ASP A 90 -35.78 -3.92 -10.38
CA ASP A 90 -36.58 -4.80 -11.23
C ASP A 90 -35.98 -6.22 -11.36
N GLY A 91 -34.82 -6.46 -10.75
CA GLY A 91 -34.09 -7.72 -10.83
C GLY A 91 -33.48 -7.99 -12.21
N LEU A 92 -33.42 -7.00 -13.13
CA LEU A 92 -32.89 -7.18 -14.48
C LEU A 92 -31.43 -6.72 -14.56
N LEU A 93 -30.53 -7.69 -14.73
CA LEU A 93 -29.09 -7.48 -14.89
C LEU A 93 -28.69 -7.60 -16.36
N ILE A 94 -28.18 -6.52 -16.94
CA ILE A 94 -27.70 -6.46 -18.31
C ILE A 94 -26.18 -6.46 -18.31
N LEU A 95 -25.59 -7.51 -18.87
CA LEU A 95 -24.16 -7.63 -19.12
C LEU A 95 -23.87 -7.31 -20.57
N ARG A 96 -22.94 -6.38 -20.81
CA ARG A 96 -22.55 -6.00 -22.16
C ARG A 96 -21.05 -6.04 -22.36
N ARG A 97 -20.64 -6.64 -23.48
CA ARG A 97 -19.25 -6.66 -23.95
C ARG A 97 -19.15 -6.03 -25.33
N LEU A 98 -18.25 -5.06 -25.48
CA LEU A 98 -17.95 -4.40 -26.75
C LEU A 98 -16.48 -4.66 -27.12
N LEU A 99 -16.25 -5.13 -28.33
CA LEU A 99 -14.94 -5.47 -28.87
C LEU A 99 -14.67 -4.65 -30.12
N PRO A 100 -13.90 -3.56 -30.01
CA PRO A 100 -13.43 -2.86 -31.20
C PRO A 100 -12.37 -3.72 -31.91
N ARG A 101 -12.29 -3.61 -33.23
CA ARG A 101 -11.29 -4.34 -34.04
C ARG A 101 -9.87 -3.89 -33.75
N GLU A 102 -9.72 -2.62 -33.39
CA GLU A 102 -8.48 -2.05 -32.88
C GLU A 102 -8.70 -1.49 -31.48
N GLY A 103 -7.81 -1.83 -30.55
CA GLY A 103 -7.85 -1.34 -29.18
C GLY A 103 -8.40 -2.35 -28.16
N LYS A 104 -8.74 -1.84 -26.97
CA LYS A 104 -9.17 -2.66 -25.84
C LYS A 104 -10.70 -2.79 -25.80
N GLY A 105 -11.16 -4.02 -25.59
CA GLY A 105 -12.57 -4.30 -25.34
C GLY A 105 -13.08 -3.62 -24.06
N ARG A 106 -14.35 -3.23 -24.07
CA ARG A 106 -15.05 -2.58 -22.96
C ARG A 106 -16.13 -3.50 -22.41
N ALA A 107 -16.37 -3.43 -21.12
CA ALA A 107 -17.40 -4.19 -20.43
C ALA A 107 -18.32 -3.26 -19.64
N TYR A 108 -19.60 -3.60 -19.59
CA TYR A 108 -20.60 -2.84 -18.86
C TYR A 108 -21.55 -3.76 -18.10
N VAL A 109 -22.01 -3.27 -16.95
CA VAL A 109 -23.10 -3.85 -16.16
C VAL A 109 -24.13 -2.75 -15.94
N ASN A 110 -25.37 -2.93 -16.38
CA ASN A 110 -26.45 -1.92 -16.23
C ASN A 110 -26.00 -0.48 -16.57
N ALA A 111 -25.37 -0.34 -17.75
CA ALA A 111 -24.79 0.90 -18.27
C ALA A 111 -23.53 1.45 -17.55
N GLN A 112 -23.08 0.85 -16.45
CA GLN A 112 -21.83 1.23 -15.79
C GLN A 112 -20.65 0.47 -16.38
N MET A 113 -19.55 1.18 -16.69
CA MET A 113 -18.35 0.55 -17.23
C MET A 113 -17.58 -0.18 -16.12
N VAL A 114 -17.21 -1.43 -16.36
CA VAL A 114 -16.52 -2.29 -15.38
C VAL A 114 -15.32 -3.01 -15.99
N PRO A 115 -14.37 -3.50 -15.17
CA PRO A 115 -13.35 -4.43 -15.63
C PRO A 115 -13.95 -5.72 -16.21
N ALA A 116 -13.27 -6.33 -17.18
CA ALA A 116 -13.69 -7.61 -17.76
C ALA A 116 -13.84 -8.72 -16.71
N GLY A 117 -13.02 -8.68 -15.65
CA GLY A 117 -13.08 -9.63 -14.54
C GLY A 117 -14.40 -9.58 -13.77
N THR A 118 -15.07 -8.42 -13.72
CA THR A 118 -16.39 -8.29 -13.09
C THR A 118 -17.45 -9.07 -13.84
N LEU A 119 -17.45 -9.03 -15.19
CA LEU A 119 -18.36 -9.86 -15.99
C LEU A 119 -18.11 -11.34 -15.76
N ARG A 120 -16.84 -11.74 -15.61
CA ARG A 120 -16.47 -13.13 -15.32
C ARG A 120 -16.97 -13.60 -13.96
N ALA A 121 -16.77 -12.81 -12.91
CA ALA A 121 -17.27 -13.12 -11.57
C ALA A 121 -18.79 -13.27 -11.55
N LEU A 122 -19.51 -12.34 -12.21
CA LEU A 122 -20.97 -12.42 -12.35
C LEU A 122 -21.40 -13.63 -13.20
N GLY A 123 -20.69 -13.91 -14.30
CA GLY A 123 -20.99 -15.02 -15.19
C GLY A 123 -20.86 -16.39 -14.53
N GLU A 124 -19.86 -16.56 -13.65
CA GLU A 124 -19.68 -17.78 -12.85
C GLU A 124 -20.85 -18.03 -11.88
N CYS A 125 -21.63 -17.01 -11.51
CA CYS A 125 -22.87 -17.14 -10.73
C CYS A 125 -24.13 -17.36 -11.59
N LEU A 126 -24.11 -16.99 -12.86
CA LEU A 126 -25.31 -16.90 -13.72
C LEU A 126 -25.48 -18.10 -14.66
N VAL A 127 -24.38 -18.61 -15.21
CA VAL A 127 -24.42 -19.62 -16.28
C VAL A 127 -23.26 -20.61 -16.11
N ASP A 128 -23.57 -21.91 -16.20
CA ASP A 128 -22.57 -22.96 -16.40
C ASP A 128 -22.66 -23.46 -17.86
N ILE A 129 -21.54 -23.38 -18.60
CA ILE A 129 -21.47 -23.80 -20.00
C ILE A 129 -20.69 -25.11 -20.07
N HIS A 130 -21.33 -26.16 -20.57
CA HIS A 130 -20.73 -27.48 -20.79
C HIS A 130 -20.51 -27.76 -22.28
N GLY A 131 -19.27 -27.98 -22.70
CA GLY A 131 -18.91 -28.25 -24.09
C GLY A 131 -17.43 -28.58 -24.30
N GLN A 132 -16.99 -28.69 -25.56
CA GLN A 132 -15.63 -29.17 -25.93
C GLN A 132 -14.47 -28.30 -25.41
N HIS A 133 -14.73 -27.06 -24.96
CA HIS A 133 -13.72 -26.16 -24.41
C HIS A 133 -14.08 -25.55 -23.06
N GLN A 134 -15.23 -25.89 -22.47
CA GLN A 134 -15.79 -25.15 -21.33
C GLN A 134 -16.58 -26.07 -20.40
N GLY A 135 -16.30 -25.96 -19.11
CA GLY A 135 -16.84 -26.78 -18.04
C GLY A 135 -15.92 -26.72 -16.82
N ARG A 136 -15.70 -25.52 -16.27
CA ARG A 136 -14.74 -25.30 -15.17
C ARG A 136 -15.39 -25.30 -13.79
N LEU A 137 -16.72 -25.23 -13.68
CA LEU A 137 -17.39 -25.25 -12.39
C LEU A 137 -17.35 -26.64 -11.76
N LEU A 138 -17.85 -27.68 -12.43
CA LEU A 138 -17.81 -29.06 -11.89
C LEU A 138 -16.40 -29.66 -11.77
N LEU A 139 -15.45 -29.19 -12.58
CA LEU A 139 -14.04 -29.60 -12.51
C LEU A 139 -13.20 -28.76 -11.54
N SER A 140 -13.78 -27.71 -10.94
CA SER A 140 -13.11 -26.92 -9.93
C SER A 140 -13.02 -27.72 -8.63
N ALA A 141 -11.81 -27.93 -8.13
CA ALA A 141 -11.58 -28.59 -6.84
C ALA A 141 -12.39 -27.91 -5.71
N ARG A 142 -12.52 -26.58 -5.75
CA ARG A 142 -13.34 -25.84 -4.78
C ARG A 142 -14.81 -26.25 -4.85
N ARG A 143 -15.38 -26.32 -6.06
CA ARG A 143 -16.80 -26.68 -6.23
C ARG A 143 -17.06 -28.14 -5.89
N GLN A 144 -16.10 -29.02 -6.18
CA GLN A 144 -16.16 -30.43 -5.79
C GLN A 144 -16.16 -30.59 -4.27
N LEU A 145 -15.34 -29.82 -3.55
CA LEU A 145 -15.39 -29.79 -2.09
C LEU A 145 -16.72 -29.24 -1.57
N GLU A 146 -17.22 -28.13 -2.11
CA GLU A 146 -18.54 -27.58 -1.74
C GLU A 146 -19.66 -28.62 -1.96
N LEU A 147 -19.61 -29.38 -3.06
CA LEU A 147 -20.57 -30.46 -3.33
C LEU A 147 -20.40 -31.64 -2.37
N LEU A 148 -19.16 -32.01 -2.03
CA LEU A 148 -18.87 -33.07 -1.08
C LEU A 148 -19.36 -32.70 0.33
N ASP A 149 -19.11 -31.46 0.76
CA ASP A 149 -19.56 -30.96 2.05
C ASP A 149 -21.10 -30.89 2.11
N ALA A 150 -21.74 -30.44 1.02
CA ALA A 150 -23.20 -30.44 0.93
C ALA A 150 -23.78 -31.86 0.96
N PHE A 151 -23.13 -32.82 0.31
CA PHE A 151 -23.53 -34.24 0.35
C PHE A 151 -23.33 -34.85 1.73
N GLY A 152 -22.22 -34.52 2.40
CA GLY A 152 -21.91 -34.97 3.75
C GLY A 152 -22.70 -34.27 4.85
N GLY A 153 -23.39 -33.17 4.52
CA GLY A 153 -24.04 -32.31 5.50
C GLY A 153 -23.08 -31.53 6.40
N THR A 154 -21.81 -31.40 6.00
CA THR A 154 -20.71 -30.84 6.82
C THR A 154 -20.52 -29.33 6.66
N ALA A 155 -21.52 -28.62 6.14
CA ALA A 155 -21.41 -27.19 5.83
C ALA A 155 -21.18 -26.34 7.09
N GLU A 156 -21.80 -26.70 8.22
CA GLU A 156 -21.62 -26.00 9.49
C GLU A 156 -20.24 -26.24 10.08
N GLU A 157 -19.75 -27.49 10.07
CA GLU A 157 -18.41 -27.85 10.53
C GLU A 157 -17.34 -27.20 9.66
N ALA A 158 -17.54 -27.15 8.33
CA ALA A 158 -16.65 -26.48 7.41
C ALA A 158 -16.60 -24.95 7.68
N ALA A 159 -17.74 -24.34 8.01
CA ALA A 159 -17.81 -22.93 8.39
C ALA A 159 -17.07 -22.66 9.72
N ALA A 160 -17.32 -23.48 10.75
CA ALA A 160 -16.64 -23.37 12.04
C ALA A 160 -15.13 -23.58 11.92
N PHE A 161 -14.69 -24.56 11.12
CA PHE A 161 -13.28 -24.79 10.82
C PHE A 161 -12.66 -23.58 10.14
N ARG A 162 -13.34 -22.99 9.15
CA ARG A 162 -12.85 -21.79 8.43
C ARG A 162 -12.63 -20.61 9.38
N GLU A 163 -13.55 -20.38 10.30
CA GLU A 163 -13.42 -19.31 11.31
C GLU A 163 -12.18 -19.52 12.19
N GLN A 164 -12.01 -20.73 12.73
CA GLN A 164 -10.86 -21.07 13.56
C GLN A 164 -9.54 -20.99 12.77
N PHE A 165 -9.54 -21.41 11.52
CA PHE A 165 -8.37 -21.34 10.65
C PHE A 165 -7.94 -19.89 10.38
N LEU A 166 -8.90 -19.00 10.11
CA LEU A 166 -8.61 -17.57 9.91
C LEU A 166 -8.07 -16.92 11.19
N ALA A 167 -8.64 -17.25 12.34
CA ALA A 167 -8.14 -16.78 13.64
C ALA A 167 -6.69 -17.25 13.88
N TRP A 168 -6.42 -18.54 13.62
CA TRP A 168 -5.07 -19.09 13.73
C TRP A 168 -4.08 -18.43 12.76
N GLU A 169 -4.48 -18.19 11.51
CA GLU A 169 -3.61 -17.55 10.52
C GLU A 169 -3.24 -16.11 10.92
N ASN A 170 -4.20 -15.38 11.49
CA ASN A 170 -3.97 -14.04 12.02
C ASN A 170 -2.94 -14.05 13.16
N VAL A 171 -3.12 -14.94 14.15
CA VAL A 171 -2.17 -15.07 15.27
C VAL A 171 -0.79 -15.50 14.77
N ARG A 172 -0.73 -16.42 13.81
CA ARG A 172 0.54 -16.85 13.19
C ARG A 172 1.26 -15.69 12.49
N ARG A 173 0.51 -14.81 11.82
CA ARG A 173 1.06 -13.63 11.15
C ARG A 173 1.59 -12.61 12.16
N GLU A 174 0.87 -12.39 13.25
CA GLU A 174 1.30 -11.51 14.35
C GLU A 174 2.57 -12.03 15.02
N GLN A 175 2.62 -13.33 15.33
CA GLN A 175 3.82 -13.99 15.88
C GLN A 175 5.03 -13.79 14.96
N ALA A 176 4.88 -14.05 13.66
CA ALA A 176 5.97 -13.88 12.70
C ALA A 176 6.46 -12.42 12.62
N ALA A 177 5.56 -11.44 12.75
CA ALA A 177 5.93 -10.03 12.79
C ALA A 177 6.72 -9.67 14.06
N LEU A 178 6.30 -10.19 15.22
CA LEU A 178 7.00 -10.00 16.50
C LEU A 178 8.38 -10.64 16.50
N GLU A 179 8.50 -11.86 15.97
CA GLU A 179 9.78 -12.56 15.84
C GLU A 179 10.73 -11.84 14.87
N GLY A 180 10.20 -11.33 13.75
CA GLY A 180 10.96 -10.54 12.78
C GLY A 180 11.54 -9.24 13.37
N GLY A 181 10.77 -8.55 14.22
CA GLY A 181 11.19 -7.29 14.87
C GLY A 181 12.14 -7.47 16.05
N ALA A 182 12.23 -8.66 16.65
CA ALA A 182 13.01 -8.88 17.86
C ALA A 182 14.52 -8.62 17.68
N ARG A 183 15.09 -8.95 16.51
CA ARG A 183 16.51 -8.70 16.22
C ARG A 183 16.84 -7.21 16.09
N GLU A 184 16.00 -6.46 15.39
CA GLU A 184 16.18 -5.02 15.20
C GLU A 184 16.03 -4.27 16.53
N GLN A 185 15.04 -4.65 17.34
CA GLN A 185 14.86 -4.06 18.68
C GLN A 185 16.04 -4.38 19.61
N ALA A 186 16.57 -5.60 19.59
CA ALA A 186 17.74 -5.97 20.39
C ALA A 186 18.97 -5.13 20.00
N ALA A 187 19.27 -5.02 18.70
CA ALA A 187 20.38 -4.20 18.21
C ALA A 187 20.20 -2.71 18.58
N ARG A 188 18.98 -2.18 18.47
CA ARG A 188 18.68 -0.79 18.85
C ARG A 188 18.88 -0.55 20.34
N ARG A 189 18.44 -1.50 21.19
CA ARG A 189 18.62 -1.44 22.64
C ARG A 189 20.10 -1.44 22.99
N ASP A 190 20.89 -2.33 22.39
CA ASP A 190 22.32 -2.44 22.68
C ASP A 190 23.08 -1.18 22.25
N PHE A 191 22.74 -0.60 21.09
CA PHE A 191 23.30 0.67 20.63
C PHE A 191 22.99 1.83 21.58
N LEU A 192 21.73 1.97 22.01
CA LEU A 192 21.34 3.01 22.96
C LEU A 192 22.00 2.82 24.33
N ALA A 193 22.11 1.58 24.80
CA ALA A 193 22.79 1.27 26.06
C ALA A 193 24.28 1.60 25.99
N PHE A 194 24.93 1.40 24.83
CA PHE A 194 26.30 1.84 24.60
C PHE A 194 26.42 3.36 24.65
N GLN A 195 25.55 4.10 23.95
CA GLN A 195 25.57 5.58 23.95
C GLN A 195 25.39 6.17 25.36
N VAL A 196 24.44 5.63 26.14
CA VAL A 196 24.23 6.07 27.53
C VAL A 196 25.50 5.85 28.36
N LYS A 197 26.12 4.67 28.27
CA LYS A 197 27.38 4.39 28.98
C LYS A 197 28.51 5.32 28.57
N GLU A 198 28.62 5.67 27.30
CA GLU A 198 29.66 6.59 26.80
C GLU A 198 29.47 8.00 27.38
N ILE A 199 28.23 8.50 27.39
CA ILE A 199 27.88 9.80 27.96
C ILE A 199 28.14 9.81 29.47
N ASP A 200 27.69 8.78 30.19
CA ASP A 200 27.90 8.66 31.63
C ASP A 200 29.39 8.56 32.00
N ALA A 201 30.19 7.87 31.18
CA ALA A 201 31.63 7.74 31.37
C ALA A 201 32.38 9.06 31.15
N ALA A 202 31.88 9.92 30.25
CA ALA A 202 32.46 11.24 29.99
C ALA A 202 32.28 12.22 31.16
N ARG A 203 31.35 11.96 32.10
CA ARG A 203 31.12 12.77 33.31
C ARG A 203 31.02 14.27 33.04
N LEU A 204 30.35 14.63 31.95
CA LEU A 204 30.24 16.01 31.48
C LEU A 204 29.53 16.88 32.53
N GLU A 205 30.15 18.01 32.89
CA GLU A 205 29.54 18.99 33.78
C GLU A 205 28.96 20.17 32.98
N ALA A 206 27.81 20.68 33.41
CA ALA A 206 27.24 21.88 32.81
C ALA A 206 28.14 23.10 33.09
N GLY A 207 28.54 23.84 32.05
CA GLY A 207 29.46 24.98 32.17
C GLY A 207 30.94 24.60 32.20
N GLU A 208 31.29 23.33 31.97
CA GLU A 208 32.67 22.84 31.99
C GLU A 208 33.51 23.43 30.86
N GLU A 209 32.97 23.52 29.65
CA GLU A 209 33.67 24.04 28.47
C GLU A 209 34.07 25.50 28.70
N GLU A 210 33.16 26.34 29.18
CA GLU A 210 33.44 27.75 29.47
C GLU A 210 34.52 27.90 30.55
N ARG A 211 34.47 27.06 31.60
CA ARG A 211 35.49 27.02 32.66
C ARG A 211 36.86 26.62 32.11
N LEU A 212 36.93 25.53 31.34
CA LEU A 212 38.17 25.02 30.76
C LEU A 212 38.76 25.99 29.73
N GLN A 213 37.93 26.69 28.96
CA GLN A 213 38.39 27.73 28.03
C GLN A 213 39.00 28.94 28.77
N ALA A 214 38.37 29.38 29.86
CA ALA A 214 38.91 30.45 30.69
C ALA A 214 40.26 30.04 31.33
N GLU A 215 40.33 28.84 31.91
CA GLU A 215 41.56 28.30 32.49
C GLU A 215 42.67 28.16 31.43
N ARG A 216 42.34 27.65 30.25
CA ARG A 216 43.27 27.55 29.13
C ARG A 216 43.82 28.91 28.70
N LEU A 217 42.99 29.96 28.69
CA LEU A 217 43.42 31.31 28.33
C LEU A 217 44.46 31.84 29.32
N ILE A 218 44.25 31.61 30.62
CA ILE A 218 45.18 31.98 31.69
C ILE A 218 46.49 31.20 31.53
N LEU A 219 46.41 29.86 31.43
CA LEU A 219 47.58 28.99 31.30
C LEU A 219 48.40 29.29 30.04
N ALA A 220 47.76 29.53 28.90
CA ALA A 220 48.44 29.86 27.65
C ALA A 220 49.19 31.20 27.69
N ASN A 221 48.79 32.11 28.59
CA ASN A 221 49.40 33.43 28.76
C ASN A 221 50.15 33.55 30.10
N ALA A 222 50.39 32.47 30.82
CA ALA A 222 50.94 32.50 32.18
C ALA A 222 52.30 33.22 32.27
N GLU A 223 53.22 32.95 31.32
CA GLU A 223 54.53 33.65 31.27
C GLU A 223 54.38 35.15 31.02
N ARG A 224 53.47 35.54 30.12
CA ARG A 224 53.19 36.94 29.80
C ARG A 224 52.51 37.64 30.97
N LEU A 225 51.56 36.97 31.63
CA LEU A 225 50.90 37.44 32.85
C LEU A 225 51.93 37.68 33.94
N PHE A 226 52.83 36.73 34.17
CA PHE A 226 53.90 36.85 35.16
C PHE A 226 54.81 38.05 34.88
N ALA A 227 55.28 38.19 33.63
CA ALA A 227 56.12 39.33 33.23
C ALA A 227 55.40 40.68 33.41
N LEU A 228 54.13 40.78 33.00
CA LEU A 228 53.33 42.02 33.14
C LEU A 228 53.13 42.41 34.62
N VAL A 229 52.91 41.42 35.50
CA VAL A 229 52.75 41.64 36.94
C VAL A 229 54.08 42.00 37.60
N GLU A 230 55.18 41.33 37.24
CA GLU A 230 56.52 41.63 37.75
C GLU A 230 56.96 43.04 37.34
N GLU A 231 56.74 43.42 36.08
CA GLU A 231 57.01 44.78 35.61
C GLU A 231 56.14 45.82 36.34
N ALA A 232 54.85 45.54 36.55
CA ALA A 232 53.97 46.42 37.32
C ALA A 232 54.44 46.57 38.77
N TYR A 233 54.88 45.48 39.41
CA TYR A 233 55.42 45.48 40.76
C TYR A 233 56.74 46.26 40.86
N GLY A 234 57.66 46.05 39.91
CA GLY A 234 58.92 46.79 39.84
C GLY A 234 58.73 48.31 39.67
N VAL A 235 57.75 48.71 38.86
CA VAL A 235 57.39 50.13 38.68
C VAL A 235 56.81 50.75 39.96
N LEU A 236 56.12 49.97 40.79
CA LEU A 236 55.56 50.42 42.07
C LEU A 236 56.60 50.44 43.21
N GLY A 237 57.67 49.64 43.11
CA GLY A 237 58.72 49.52 44.13
C GLY A 237 59.94 50.44 43.94
N GLY A 238 60.02 51.22 42.86
CA GLY A 238 61.18 52.09 42.55
C GLY A 238 61.17 53.46 43.22
N GLU A 239 62.36 53.99 43.53
CA GLU A 239 62.59 55.26 44.26
C GLU A 239 62.15 56.54 43.51
N GLU A 240 61.75 57.52 44.34
CA GLU A 240 61.29 58.90 44.12
C GLU A 240 61.63 59.56 42.77
N GLY A 241 60.77 59.37 41.77
CA GLY A 241 60.94 60.09 40.51
C GLY A 241 59.84 59.95 39.46
N ALA A 242 58.57 59.83 39.87
CA ALA A 242 57.32 60.08 39.10
C ALA A 242 56.19 59.11 39.53
N LEU A 243 55.74 59.20 40.78
CA LEU A 243 54.68 58.34 41.36
C LEU A 243 53.41 58.26 40.47
N LEU A 244 52.95 59.38 39.91
CA LEU A 244 51.77 59.41 39.03
C LEU A 244 51.99 58.72 37.67
N ALA A 245 53.19 58.84 37.09
CA ALA A 245 53.51 58.19 35.81
C ALA A 245 53.76 56.69 35.99
N GLY A 246 54.41 56.31 37.09
CA GLY A 246 54.60 54.91 37.49
C GLY A 246 53.26 54.21 37.76
N LEU A 247 52.35 54.86 38.49
CA LEU A 247 50.99 54.34 38.72
C LEU A 247 50.21 54.13 37.41
N LYS A 248 50.31 55.07 36.47
CA LYS A 248 49.65 54.93 35.16
C LYS A 248 50.25 53.77 34.34
N GLY A 249 51.57 53.58 34.41
CA GLY A 249 52.27 52.48 33.76
C GLY A 249 51.97 51.11 34.37
N ALA A 250 51.87 51.02 35.70
CA ALA A 250 51.47 49.80 36.40
C ALA A 250 49.98 49.47 36.15
N ALA A 251 49.10 50.47 36.18
CA ALA A 251 47.69 50.30 35.86
C ALA A 251 47.46 49.82 34.41
N GLY A 252 48.25 50.32 33.45
CA GLY A 252 48.20 49.86 32.06
C GLY A 252 48.56 48.38 31.89
N ARG A 253 49.62 47.91 32.58
CA ARG A 253 50.07 46.51 32.55
C ARG A 253 49.09 45.57 33.25
N LEU A 254 48.54 45.99 34.39
CA LEU A 254 47.50 45.25 35.09
C LEU A 254 46.19 45.19 34.28
N ALA A 255 45.85 46.26 33.55
CA ALA A 255 44.70 46.25 32.63
C ALA A 255 44.92 45.33 31.42
N GLU A 256 46.16 45.19 30.94
CA GLU A 256 46.52 44.21 29.91
C GLU A 256 46.46 42.78 30.46
N ALA A 257 46.97 42.55 31.67
CA ALA A 257 46.87 41.26 32.36
C ALA A 257 45.40 40.86 32.63
N ALA A 258 44.53 41.82 32.98
CA ALA A 258 43.10 41.61 33.20
C ALA A 258 42.30 41.21 31.96
N ARG A 259 42.90 41.28 30.75
CA ARG A 259 42.30 40.73 29.53
C ARG A 259 42.46 39.21 29.43
N PHE A 260 43.48 38.66 30.08
CA PHE A 260 43.79 37.24 30.08
C PHE A 260 43.28 36.55 31.34
N ASP A 261 43.30 37.26 32.48
CA ASP A 261 42.74 36.80 33.76
C ASP A 261 41.68 37.79 34.27
N PRO A 262 40.38 37.46 34.18
CA PRO A 262 39.29 38.31 34.65
C PRO A 262 39.35 38.65 36.15
N ASP A 263 40.03 37.85 36.97
CA ASP A 263 40.16 38.10 38.41
C ASP A 263 41.13 39.26 38.72
N LEU A 264 41.95 39.67 37.75
CA LEU A 264 42.83 40.85 37.84
C LEU A 264 42.13 42.17 37.49
N LYS A 265 40.80 42.15 37.25
CA LYS A 265 40.04 43.38 37.04
C LYS A 265 40.08 44.27 38.29
N PRO A 266 40.04 45.61 38.12
CA PRO A 266 40.01 46.51 39.26
C PRO A 266 38.82 46.21 40.18
N LEU A 267 39.06 46.13 41.48
CA LEU A 267 38.01 46.16 42.49
C LEU A 267 37.20 47.45 42.30
N GLN A 268 35.90 47.31 42.00
CA GLN A 268 34.96 48.43 41.96
C GLN A 268 34.57 48.87 43.37
#